data_AF-A0A968HSS0-F1
#
_entry.id   AF-A0A968HSS0-F1
#
_cell.length_a   1.000
_cell.length_b   1.000
_cell.length_c   1.000
_cell.angle_alpha   90.00
_cell.angle_beta   90.00
_cell.angle_gamma   90.00
#
_symmetry.space_group_name_H-M   'P 1'
#
loop_
_entity.id
_entity.type
_entity.pdbx_description
1 polymer ?
#
loop_
_entity_poly.entity_id
_entity_poly.type
_entity_poly.pdbx_seq_one_letter_code
_entity_poly.pdbx_strand_id
1 'polypeptide(L)'
;MLAARRAGAQHLPGSSVLRSVIAPATTEDFDRWPPERRDRARAEAIVRLRRHRDSCPGELLVDGHFSLRERGTGRLHRVFTPEDIEFYDALVLIDASAAQVLAWRASDPRTRPVESSAEIDEHRHFERAQGVAIAAEMSITLLIVEDIALEDRVSKINHFLTTRGQP
;
A
#
# COMPACT_ATOMS: atom_id res chain seq x y z
N MET A 1 9.44 10.67 11.36
CA MET A 1 9.24 12.02 10.80
C MET A 1 9.27 11.87 9.27
N LEU A 2 8.11 11.80 8.61
CA LEU A 2 8.06 11.83 7.14
C LEU A 2 8.54 13.21 6.65
N ALA A 3 9.33 13.17 5.56
CA ALA A 3 9.71 14.20 4.60
C ALA A 3 9.33 15.66 4.88
N ALA A 4 10.24 16.58 4.50
CA ALA A 4 9.89 17.95 4.19
C ALA A 4 8.54 17.98 3.45
N ARG A 5 7.48 18.46 4.13
CA ARG A 5 6.13 18.45 3.57
C ARG A 5 6.16 19.25 2.28
N ARG A 6 6.03 18.58 1.14
CA ARG A 6 5.69 19.27 -0.12
C ARG A 6 4.39 20.04 0.16
N ALA A 7 4.39 21.33 -0.16
CA ALA A 7 3.25 22.19 0.15
C ALA A 7 1.97 21.56 -0.42
N GLY A 8 0.98 21.32 0.45
CA GLY A 8 -0.31 20.75 0.04
C GLY A 8 -0.37 19.24 -0.13
N ALA A 9 0.74 18.49 -0.01
CA ALA A 9 0.70 17.04 -0.08
C ALA A 9 0.01 16.42 1.15
N GLN A 10 -0.80 15.39 0.93
CA GLN A 10 -1.53 14.68 1.96
C GLN A 10 -1.12 13.21 2.01
N HIS A 11 -1.16 12.62 3.20
CA HIS A 11 -0.89 11.20 3.42
C HIS A 11 -2.10 10.56 4.08
N LEU A 12 -2.55 9.44 3.52
CA LEU A 12 -3.76 8.75 3.96
C LEU A 12 -3.56 7.23 3.95
N PRO A 13 -3.75 6.54 5.09
CA PRO A 13 -3.79 5.08 5.09
C PRO A 13 -5.04 4.60 4.34
N GLY A 14 -4.89 3.80 3.28
CA GLY A 14 -6.02 3.27 2.51
C GLY A 14 -6.97 2.43 3.38
N SER A 15 -6.42 1.73 4.37
CA SER A 15 -7.19 1.00 5.40
C SER A 15 -8.09 1.90 6.26
N SER A 16 -7.78 3.19 6.41
CA SER A 16 -8.66 4.13 7.13
C SER A 16 -9.92 4.46 6.33
N VAL A 17 -9.78 4.60 5.01
CA VAL A 17 -10.91 4.85 4.11
C VAL A 17 -11.81 3.62 4.06
N LEU A 18 -11.23 2.43 3.88
CA LEU A 18 -12.00 1.19 3.91
C LEU A 18 -12.76 1.02 5.22
N ARG A 19 -12.12 1.28 6.37
CA ARG A 19 -12.79 1.24 7.69
C ARG A 19 -13.99 2.17 7.77
N SER A 20 -13.92 3.36 7.18
CA SER A 20 -15.07 4.28 7.13
C SER A 20 -16.22 3.79 6.25
N VAL A 21 -15.95 2.93 5.27
CA VAL A 21 -16.95 2.34 4.38
C VAL A 21 -17.67 1.19 5.07
N ILE A 22 -16.93 0.34 5.76
CA ILE A 22 -17.47 -0.89 6.37
C ILE A 22 -18.08 -0.66 7.76
N ALA A 23 -17.85 0.52 8.36
CA ALA A 23 -18.39 0.86 9.67
C ALA A 23 -19.91 0.62 9.74
N PRO A 24 -20.42 0.02 10.83
CA PRO A 24 -19.72 -0.26 12.10
C PRO A 24 -18.93 -1.59 12.14
N ALA A 25 -18.82 -2.32 11.02
CA ALA A 25 -18.09 -3.58 10.98
C ALA A 25 -16.57 -3.39 11.12
N THR A 26 -15.88 -4.42 11.62
CA THR A 26 -14.42 -4.45 11.74
C THR A 26 -13.76 -4.99 10.47
N THR A 27 -12.43 -4.84 10.36
CA THR A 27 -11.65 -5.47 9.29
C THR A 27 -11.73 -7.00 9.35
N GLU A 28 -11.82 -7.57 10.55
CA GLU A 28 -12.02 -9.00 10.78
C GLU A 28 -13.38 -9.48 10.31
N ASP A 29 -14.44 -8.67 10.47
CA ASP A 29 -15.76 -8.96 9.93
C ASP A 29 -15.75 -8.89 8.40
N PHE A 30 -15.08 -7.87 7.84
CA PHE A 30 -14.93 -7.67 6.42
C PHE A 30 -14.25 -8.86 5.73
N ASP A 31 -13.22 -9.45 6.34
CA ASP A 31 -12.53 -10.64 5.82
C ASP A 31 -13.49 -11.82 5.61
N ARG A 32 -14.57 -11.90 6.39
CA ARG A 32 -15.60 -12.97 6.33
C ARG A 32 -16.77 -12.65 5.42
N TRP A 33 -16.83 -11.46 4.83
CA TRP A 33 -17.90 -11.10 3.91
C TRP A 33 -17.79 -11.89 2.59
N PRO A 34 -18.92 -12.13 1.90
CA PRO A 34 -18.90 -12.67 0.55
C PRO A 34 -18.02 -11.82 -0.39
N PRO A 35 -17.29 -12.42 -1.34
CA PRO A 35 -16.37 -11.70 -2.24
C PRO A 35 -17.00 -10.46 -2.89
N GLU A 36 -18.19 -10.60 -3.49
CA GLU A 36 -18.91 -9.50 -4.14
C GLU A 36 -19.22 -8.31 -3.20
N ARG A 37 -19.44 -8.59 -1.91
CA ARG A 37 -19.64 -7.55 -0.90
C ARG A 37 -18.32 -6.87 -0.54
N ARG A 38 -17.23 -7.63 -0.47
CA ARG A 38 -15.88 -7.07 -0.25
C ARG A 38 -15.48 -6.16 -1.41
N ASP A 39 -15.74 -6.58 -2.64
CA ASP A 39 -15.37 -5.84 -3.84
C ASP A 39 -16.16 -4.52 -3.94
N ARG A 40 -17.47 -4.53 -3.67
CA ARG A 40 -18.27 -3.30 -3.61
C ARG A 40 -17.77 -2.31 -2.56
N ALA A 41 -17.36 -2.79 -1.39
CA ALA A 41 -16.82 -1.92 -0.34
C ALA A 41 -15.43 -1.36 -0.72
N ARG A 42 -14.60 -2.12 -1.44
CA ARG A 42 -13.34 -1.61 -2.00
C ARG A 42 -13.59 -0.55 -3.06
N ALA A 43 -14.50 -0.79 -4.01
CA ALA A 43 -14.86 0.19 -5.03
C ALA A 43 -15.37 1.51 -4.42
N GLU A 44 -16.23 1.44 -3.40
CA GLU A 44 -16.68 2.62 -2.65
C GLU A 44 -15.52 3.33 -1.93
N ALA A 45 -14.55 2.59 -1.39
CA ALA A 45 -13.34 3.18 -0.81
C ALA A 45 -12.53 3.96 -1.86
N ILE A 46 -12.43 3.45 -3.10
CA ILE A 46 -11.78 4.18 -4.21
C ILE A 46 -12.55 5.45 -4.57
N VAL A 47 -13.88 5.41 -4.59
CA VAL A 47 -14.70 6.62 -4.82
C VAL A 47 -14.42 7.69 -3.76
N ARG A 48 -14.25 7.30 -2.49
CA ARG A 48 -13.88 8.22 -1.42
C ARG A 48 -12.46 8.75 -1.57
N LEU A 49 -11.51 7.90 -1.96
CA LEU A 49 -10.13 8.31 -2.25
C LEU A 49 -10.06 9.32 -3.41
N ARG A 50 -10.87 9.14 -4.46
CA ARG A 50 -11.00 10.12 -5.57
C ARG A 50 -11.44 11.50 -5.04
N ARG A 51 -12.45 11.55 -4.17
CA ARG A 51 -12.87 12.82 -3.51
C ARG A 51 -11.76 13.45 -2.68
N HIS A 52 -10.97 12.64 -1.96
CA HIS A 52 -9.80 13.15 -1.23
C HIS A 52 -8.77 13.75 -2.19
N ARG A 53 -8.45 13.06 -3.29
CA ARG A 53 -7.54 13.54 -4.34
C ARG A 53 -8.02 14.87 -4.92
N ASP A 54 -9.29 14.98 -5.27
CA ASP A 54 -9.86 16.20 -5.88
C ASP A 54 -9.81 17.41 -4.93
N SER A 55 -9.87 17.17 -3.62
CA SER A 55 -9.74 18.20 -2.58
C SER A 55 -8.29 18.48 -2.16
N CYS A 56 -7.32 17.72 -2.67
CA CYS A 56 -5.92 17.80 -2.29
C CYS A 56 -5.18 18.80 -3.20
N PRO A 57 -4.65 19.91 -2.67
CA PRO A 57 -3.94 20.90 -3.49
C PRO A 57 -2.57 20.41 -3.99
N GLY A 58 -2.07 19.28 -3.47
CA GLY A 58 -0.84 18.63 -3.91
C GLY A 58 -1.03 17.13 -4.14
N GLU A 59 0.05 16.38 -3.99
CA GLU A 59 0.05 14.92 -4.16
C GLU A 59 -0.70 14.22 -3.00
N LEU A 60 -1.51 13.22 -3.33
CA LEU A 60 -2.11 12.31 -2.34
C LEU A 60 -1.29 11.02 -2.27
N LEU A 61 -0.62 10.81 -1.15
CA LEU A 61 0.11 9.57 -0.84
C LEU A 61 -0.82 8.61 -0.09
N VAL A 62 -1.11 7.47 -0.70
CA VAL A 62 -1.93 6.43 -0.08
C VAL A 62 -1.04 5.29 0.41
N ASP A 63 -1.09 5.00 1.72
CA ASP A 63 -0.40 3.87 2.33
C ASP A 63 -1.28 2.60 2.23
N GLY A 64 -0.76 1.57 1.59
CA GLY A 64 -1.47 0.35 1.26
C GLY A 64 -0.53 -0.79 0.85
N HIS A 65 -1.13 -1.87 0.36
CA HIS A 65 -0.45 -3.09 -0.07
C HIS A 65 -0.90 -3.48 -1.47
N PHE A 66 -0.03 -4.11 -2.26
CA PHE A 66 -0.38 -4.73 -3.54
C PHE A 66 -1.00 -6.11 -3.35
N SER A 67 -0.61 -6.80 -2.28
CA SER A 67 -1.13 -8.09 -1.87
C SER A 67 -1.39 -8.18 -0.38
N LEU A 68 -2.23 -9.14 0.01
CA LEU A 68 -2.44 -9.49 1.41
C LEU A 68 -2.40 -11.00 1.59
N ARG A 69 -1.97 -11.43 2.77
CA ARG A 69 -2.12 -12.80 3.24
C ARG A 69 -3.50 -12.97 3.89
N GLU A 70 -4.33 -13.84 3.34
CA GLU A 70 -5.65 -14.14 3.92
C GLU A 70 -5.48 -14.90 5.24
N ARG A 71 -6.07 -14.38 6.33
CA ARG A 71 -5.86 -14.93 7.69
C ARG A 71 -6.36 -16.37 7.85
N GLY A 72 -7.41 -16.76 7.11
CA GLY A 72 -8.02 -18.09 7.22
C GLY A 72 -7.30 -19.18 6.44
N THR A 73 -6.70 -18.83 5.29
CA THR A 73 -6.08 -19.80 4.36
C THR A 73 -4.57 -19.68 4.31
N GLY A 74 -4.00 -18.58 4.82
CA GLY A 74 -2.59 -18.23 4.66
C GLY A 74 -2.22 -17.84 3.23
N ARG A 75 -3.18 -17.82 2.29
CA ARG A 75 -2.93 -17.60 0.86
C ARG A 75 -2.70 -16.12 0.56
N LEU A 76 -1.65 -15.84 -0.20
CA LEU A 76 -1.37 -14.52 -0.75
C LEU A 76 -2.29 -14.24 -1.95
N HIS A 77 -2.85 -13.04 -1.99
CA HIS A 77 -3.69 -12.59 -3.11
C HIS A 77 -3.48 -11.11 -3.39
N ARG A 78 -3.59 -10.74 -4.67
CA ARG A 78 -3.64 -9.34 -5.11
C ARG A 78 -4.86 -8.65 -4.50
N VAL A 79 -4.68 -7.44 -4.01
CA VAL A 79 -5.79 -6.62 -3.47
C VAL A 79 -6.16 -5.43 -4.35
N PHE A 80 -5.38 -5.17 -5.39
CA PHE A 80 -5.69 -4.19 -6.42
C PHE A 80 -6.93 -4.64 -7.23
N THR A 81 -7.93 -3.77 -7.27
CA THR A 81 -9.17 -3.89 -8.04
C THR A 81 -9.05 -3.20 -9.40
N PRO A 82 -9.95 -3.46 -10.36
CA PRO A 82 -10.04 -2.68 -11.59
C PRO A 82 -10.20 -1.17 -11.33
N GLU A 83 -10.91 -0.77 -10.29
CA GLU A 83 -11.12 0.63 -9.94
C GLU A 83 -9.83 1.33 -9.45
N ASP A 84 -8.90 0.57 -8.86
CA ASP A 84 -7.57 1.07 -8.47
C ASP A 84 -6.71 1.44 -9.69
N ILE A 85 -6.86 0.73 -10.82
CA ILE A 85 -6.09 0.94 -12.06
C ILE A 85 -6.23 2.36 -12.59
N GLU A 86 -7.40 2.96 -12.44
CA GLU A 86 -7.67 4.32 -12.90
C GLU A 86 -7.32 5.41 -11.87
N PHE A 87 -6.98 5.02 -10.64
CA PHE A 87 -6.81 5.96 -9.54
C PHE A 87 -5.36 6.39 -9.34
N TYR A 88 -4.40 5.46 -9.38
CA TYR A 88 -3.00 5.74 -9.06
C TYR A 88 -2.21 6.15 -10.31
N ASP A 89 -1.44 7.24 -10.19
CA ASP A 89 -0.58 7.69 -11.29
C ASP A 89 0.85 7.09 -11.22
N ALA A 90 1.26 6.54 -10.07
CA ALA A 90 2.46 5.71 -9.90
C ALA A 90 2.44 4.91 -8.60
N LEU A 91 3.36 3.96 -8.52
CA LEU A 91 3.52 3.05 -7.39
C LEU A 91 4.90 3.18 -6.76
N VAL A 92 4.96 2.94 -5.45
CA VAL A 92 6.20 2.82 -4.68
C VAL A 92 6.13 1.53 -3.86
N LEU A 93 7.15 0.69 -3.98
CA LEU A 93 7.34 -0.50 -3.17
C LEU A 93 8.52 -0.30 -2.22
N ILE A 94 8.29 -0.45 -0.91
CA ILE A 94 9.36 -0.55 0.08
C ILE A 94 9.68 -2.03 0.25
N ASP A 95 10.79 -2.47 -0.32
CA ASP A 95 11.15 -3.88 -0.46
C ASP A 95 12.28 -4.28 0.50
N ALA A 96 11.94 -4.40 1.79
CA ALA A 96 12.91 -4.72 2.84
C ALA A 96 13.14 -6.24 2.97
N SER A 97 14.40 -6.65 3.18
CA SER A 97 14.72 -8.06 3.43
C SER A 97 14.00 -8.61 4.68
N ALA A 98 13.81 -9.93 4.75
CA ALA A 98 13.15 -10.56 5.88
C ALA A 98 13.85 -10.25 7.21
N ALA A 99 15.19 -10.22 7.22
CA ALA A 99 15.96 -9.83 8.40
C ALA A 99 15.64 -8.41 8.89
N GLN A 100 15.49 -7.45 7.98
CA GLN A 100 15.11 -6.07 8.32
C GLN A 100 13.68 -6.00 8.83
N VAL A 101 12.75 -6.68 8.18
CA VAL A 101 11.34 -6.73 8.61
C VAL A 101 11.25 -7.28 10.03
N LEU A 102 11.96 -8.38 10.33
CA LEU A 102 12.02 -8.96 11.67
C LEU A 102 12.62 -7.99 12.68
N ALA A 103 13.72 -7.30 12.34
CA ALA A 103 14.33 -6.30 13.21
C ALA A 103 13.38 -5.13 13.52
N TRP A 104 12.68 -4.60 12.51
CA TRP A 104 11.69 -3.53 12.70
C TRP A 104 10.50 -3.98 13.53
N ARG A 105 10.02 -5.22 13.34
CA ARG A 105 8.93 -5.78 14.14
C ARG A 105 9.33 -6.00 15.60
N ALA A 106 10.57 -6.42 15.85
CA ALA A 106 11.08 -6.58 17.22
C ALA A 106 11.11 -5.25 17.99
N SER A 107 11.27 -4.12 17.29
CA SER A 107 11.21 -2.77 17.87
C SER A 107 9.80 -2.14 17.86
N ASP A 108 8.82 -2.76 17.22
CA ASP A 108 7.47 -2.22 17.05
C ASP A 108 6.60 -2.64 18.24
N PRO A 109 6.03 -1.69 19.03
CA PRO A 109 5.23 -2.02 20.20
C PRO A 109 3.86 -2.64 19.84
N ARG A 110 3.47 -2.62 18.55
CA ARG A 110 2.22 -3.21 18.08
C ARG A 110 2.30 -4.74 18.10
N THR A 111 1.28 -5.39 18.65
CA THR A 111 1.12 -6.84 18.55
C THR A 111 0.86 -7.24 17.10
N ARG A 112 1.84 -7.89 16.47
CA ARG A 112 1.73 -8.46 15.13
C ARG A 112 1.75 -9.99 15.21
N PRO A 113 1.11 -10.70 14.28
CA PRO A 113 1.31 -12.14 14.13
C PRO A 113 2.80 -12.46 13.98
N VAL A 114 3.24 -13.56 14.60
CA VAL A 114 4.58 -14.09 14.40
C VAL A 114 4.63 -14.68 13.00
N GLU A 115 5.59 -14.24 12.19
CA GLU A 115 5.90 -14.78 10.87
C GLU A 115 7.37 -15.19 10.87
N SER A 116 7.67 -16.33 10.26
CA SER A 116 9.02 -16.80 9.98
C SER A 116 9.69 -15.98 8.88
N SER A 117 11.02 -16.04 8.81
CA SER A 117 11.77 -15.42 7.69
C SER A 117 11.27 -15.91 6.34
N ALA A 118 10.96 -17.21 6.23
CA ALA A 118 10.48 -17.81 4.99
C ALA A 118 9.09 -17.26 4.57
N GLU A 119 8.17 -17.07 5.51
CA GLU A 119 6.85 -16.47 5.23
C GLU A 119 6.96 -14.99 4.82
N ILE A 120 7.91 -14.27 5.40
CA ILE A 120 8.20 -12.88 5.02
C ILE A 120 8.83 -12.83 3.62
N ASP A 121 9.80 -13.71 3.35
CA ASP A 121 10.41 -13.83 2.03
C ASP A 121 9.36 -14.18 0.97
N GLU A 122 8.49 -15.16 1.23
CA GLU A 122 7.39 -15.53 0.33
C GLU A 122 6.49 -14.33 0.01
N HIS A 123 6.02 -13.62 1.05
CA HIS A 123 5.18 -12.44 0.87
C HIS A 123 5.91 -11.34 0.10
N ARG A 124 7.19 -11.10 0.40
CA ARG A 124 8.01 -10.10 -0.29
C ARG A 124 8.13 -10.38 -1.78
N HIS A 125 8.46 -11.61 -2.16
CA HIS A 125 8.57 -11.99 -3.57
C HIS A 125 7.22 -11.85 -4.30
N PHE A 126 6.13 -12.25 -3.65
CA PHE A 126 4.78 -12.10 -4.20
C PHE A 126 4.41 -10.63 -4.37
N GLU A 127 4.60 -9.80 -3.33
CA GLU A 127 4.32 -8.36 -3.35
C GLU A 127 5.09 -7.65 -4.47
N ARG A 128 6.39 -7.99 -4.64
CA ARG A 128 7.22 -7.44 -5.73
C ARG A 128 6.70 -7.85 -7.10
N ALA A 129 6.39 -9.13 -7.30
CA ALA A 129 5.84 -9.63 -8.55
C ALA A 129 4.50 -8.95 -8.89
N GLN A 130 3.63 -8.78 -7.90
CA GLN A 130 2.37 -8.07 -8.06
C GLN A 130 2.57 -6.59 -8.40
N GLY A 131 3.48 -5.89 -7.71
CA GLY A 131 3.79 -4.50 -8.00
C GLY A 131 4.25 -4.29 -9.45
N VAL A 132 5.15 -5.16 -9.94
CA VAL A 132 5.62 -5.13 -11.34
C VAL A 132 4.47 -5.39 -12.32
N ALA A 133 3.64 -6.40 -12.06
CA ALA A 133 2.51 -6.74 -12.92
C ALA A 133 1.47 -5.60 -12.99
N ILE A 134 1.14 -4.99 -11.84
CA ILE A 134 0.20 -3.87 -11.75
C ILE A 134 0.74 -2.65 -12.51
N ALA A 135 2.01 -2.30 -12.29
CA ALA A 135 2.63 -1.16 -12.96
C ALA A 135 2.63 -1.32 -14.50
N ALA A 136 2.89 -2.53 -14.98
CA ALA A 136 2.81 -2.86 -16.40
C ALA A 136 1.37 -2.78 -16.93
N GLU A 137 0.39 -3.33 -16.21
CA GLU A 137 -1.04 -3.28 -16.57
C GLU A 137 -1.56 -1.84 -16.67
N MET A 138 -1.15 -0.98 -15.73
CA MET A 138 -1.56 0.43 -15.68
C MET A 138 -0.71 1.34 -16.59
N SER A 139 0.39 0.82 -17.17
CA SER A 139 1.39 1.63 -17.88
C SER A 139 1.93 2.82 -17.06
N ILE A 140 2.15 2.61 -15.75
CA ILE A 140 2.68 3.61 -14.82
C ILE A 140 4.05 3.22 -14.28
N THR A 141 4.75 4.18 -13.69
CA THR A 141 6.05 3.93 -13.09
C THR A 141 5.93 3.25 -11.74
N LEU A 142 6.82 2.29 -11.47
CA LEU A 142 7.04 1.68 -10.16
C LEU A 142 8.44 2.03 -9.66
N LEU A 143 8.54 2.66 -8.50
CA LEU A 143 9.78 2.78 -7.75
C LEU A 143 9.89 1.61 -6.77
N ILE A 144 10.96 0.82 -6.84
CA ILE A 144 11.30 -0.19 -5.84
C ILE A 144 12.43 0.37 -4.97
N VAL A 145 12.22 0.37 -3.64
CA VAL A 145 13.16 0.89 -2.66
C VAL A 145 13.58 -0.24 -1.71
N GLU A 146 14.76 -0.79 -1.94
CA GLU A 146 15.32 -1.91 -1.17
C GLU A 146 16.08 -1.46 0.11
N ASP A 147 16.20 -0.14 0.33
CA ASP A 147 17.18 0.43 1.25
C ASP A 147 16.81 0.35 2.75
N ILE A 148 17.83 0.16 3.58
CA ILE A 148 17.75 -0.01 5.03
C ILE A 148 17.61 1.34 5.74
N ALA A 149 18.29 2.39 5.25
CA ALA A 149 18.31 3.69 5.91
C ALA A 149 17.06 4.51 5.59
N LEU A 150 16.42 5.07 6.62
CA LEU A 150 15.22 5.90 6.44
C LEU A 150 15.50 7.11 5.54
N GLU A 151 16.66 7.75 5.72
CA GLU A 151 17.06 8.93 4.97
C GLU A 151 17.17 8.64 3.47
N ASP A 152 17.81 7.51 3.12
CA ASP A 152 17.94 7.08 1.73
C ASP A 152 16.59 6.72 1.10
N ARG A 153 15.71 6.04 1.85
CA ARG A 153 14.34 5.77 1.38
C ARG A 153 13.59 7.06 1.09
N VAL A 154 13.63 8.02 2.01
CA VAL A 154 12.96 9.32 1.85
C VAL A 154 13.56 10.09 0.67
N SER A 155 14.88 10.08 0.52
CA SER A 155 15.58 10.74 -0.59
C SER A 155 15.15 10.17 -1.95
N LYS A 156 15.14 8.83 -2.09
CA LYS A 156 14.71 8.12 -3.31
C LYS A 156 13.25 8.42 -3.65
N ILE A 157 12.35 8.37 -2.66
CA ILE A 157 10.93 8.67 -2.86
C ILE A 157 10.75 10.13 -3.27
N ASN A 158 11.41 11.07 -2.60
CA ASN A 158 11.33 12.49 -2.96
C ASN A 158 11.83 12.73 -4.39
N HIS A 159 12.97 12.14 -4.75
CA HIS A 159 13.51 12.25 -6.10
C HIS A 159 12.50 11.74 -7.15
N PHE A 160 11.94 10.54 -6.92
CA PHE A 160 10.92 9.95 -7.78
C PHE A 160 9.67 10.84 -7.94
N LEU A 161 9.18 11.43 -6.85
CA LEU A 161 8.05 12.35 -6.89
C LEU A 161 8.39 13.68 -7.60
N THR A 162 9.65 14.10 -7.66
CA THR A 162 10.05 15.32 -8.36
C THR A 162 10.27 15.10 -9.86
N THR A 163 10.87 13.98 -10.27
CA THR A 163 11.19 13.71 -11.67
C THR A 163 9.99 13.25 -12.48
N ARG A 164 8.95 12.70 -11.84
CA ARG A 164 7.68 12.38 -12.50
C ARG A 164 6.90 13.60 -13.02
N GLY A 165 7.17 14.79 -12.48
CA GLY A 165 6.45 16.03 -12.84
C GLY A 165 7.07 16.83 -13.98
N GLN A 166 8.14 16.33 -14.61
CA GLN A 166 8.79 17.00 -15.74
C GLN A 166 8.43 16.27 -17.05
N PRO A 167 7.92 17.00 -18.07
CA PRO A 167 7.58 16.43 -19.38
C PRO A 167 8.82 15.92 -20.13
#